data_AF-E1YK04-F1
#
_entry.id   AF-E1YK04-F1
#
_cell.length_a   1.000
_cell.length_b   1.000
_cell.length_c   1.000
_cell.angle_alpha   90.00
_cell.angle_beta   90.00
_cell.angle_gamma   90.00
#
_symmetry.space_group_name_H-M   'P 1'
#
loop_
_entity.id
_entity.type
_entity.pdbx_description
1 polymer ?
#
loop_
_entity_poly.entity_id
_entity_poly.type
_entity_poly.pdbx_seq_one_letter_code
_entity_poly.pdbx_strand_id
1 'polypeptide(L)'
;MTSCTKEDSPKVNTQTIRWASNATLVESVPDNFDINSVLDLEFSNFAVKGSPNFIPVDGDADHLLLEFEIERNDYSKNWASAQNTFKGSLELKKVRQGNEVKLVVTHTANETKYVASKVSCRIVRHFKDKKHVGAADEIKRIEFGLFTNPGRINYFLALTQNVSSSLLTFDDLVDVEFSPESTSALPEKIKWMEKRIEDLKLNGKGLHNTFFVKDKDLHTFVHLYHVLARYKFDFKGLTGNSVVSIGFPEFGRSKEPASELEVNIKSISFEQAPKNLTRGQMTKIILSEFDELKLLAFDALKPEHLA
;
A
#
# COMPACT_ATOMS: atom_id res chain seq x y z
N MET A 1 30.99 -4.00 -16.74
CA MET A 1 30.61 -3.46 -15.42
C MET A 1 29.13 -3.68 -15.25
N THR A 2 28.74 -4.65 -14.44
CA THR A 2 27.33 -4.98 -14.17
C THR A 2 26.74 -3.87 -13.31
N SER A 3 25.80 -3.07 -13.85
CA SER A 3 25.10 -2.07 -13.06
C SER A 3 24.36 -2.79 -11.94
N CYS A 4 24.77 -2.52 -10.70
CA CYS A 4 24.04 -2.98 -9.53
C CYS A 4 22.80 -2.09 -9.39
N THR A 5 21.77 -2.35 -10.21
CA THR A 5 20.47 -1.70 -10.06
C THR A 5 19.87 -2.22 -8.77
N LYS A 6 19.92 -1.38 -7.73
CA LYS A 6 19.20 -1.62 -6.49
C LYS A 6 17.71 -1.66 -6.88
N GLU A 7 17.14 -2.86 -6.91
CA GLU A 7 15.73 -3.04 -7.26
C GLU A 7 14.89 -2.36 -6.18
N ASP A 8 14.24 -1.25 -6.53
CA ASP A 8 13.40 -0.51 -5.59
C ASP A 8 12.20 -1.38 -5.19
N SER A 9 11.98 -1.49 -3.88
CA SER A 9 10.96 -2.37 -3.35
C SER A 9 9.55 -1.82 -3.66
N PRO A 10 8.68 -2.60 -4.32
CA PRO A 10 7.35 -2.13 -4.70
C PRO A 10 6.52 -1.84 -3.45
N LYS A 11 5.76 -0.74 -3.53
CA LYS A 11 4.83 -0.28 -2.52
C LYS A 11 3.42 -0.28 -3.06
N VAL A 12 2.48 -0.70 -2.24
CA VAL A 12 1.08 -0.90 -2.63
C VAL A 12 0.16 -0.04 -1.78
N ASN A 13 -0.67 0.74 -2.47
CA ASN A 13 -1.82 1.44 -1.91
C ASN A 13 -3.10 0.84 -2.51
N THR A 14 -4.14 0.72 -1.68
CA THR A 14 -5.42 0.10 -2.06
C THR A 14 -6.52 1.13 -1.93
N GLN A 15 -7.32 1.28 -2.97
CA GLN A 15 -8.46 2.20 -3.01
C GLN A 15 -9.69 1.44 -3.53
N THR A 16 -10.88 1.87 -3.14
CA THR A 16 -12.13 1.28 -3.63
C THR A 16 -13.09 2.37 -4.11
N ILE A 17 -13.94 2.04 -5.07
CA ILE A 17 -15.00 2.94 -5.52
C ILE A 17 -16.25 2.15 -5.85
N ARG A 18 -17.42 2.71 -5.52
CA ARG A 18 -18.70 2.08 -5.84
C ARG A 18 -18.87 1.91 -7.34
N TRP A 19 -19.32 0.73 -7.74
CA TRP A 19 -19.63 0.34 -9.10
C TRP A 19 -21.15 0.16 -9.25
N ALA A 20 -21.75 0.92 -10.16
CA ALA A 20 -23.19 0.98 -10.38
C ALA A 20 -23.61 0.36 -11.74
N SER A 21 -22.73 -0.39 -12.39
CA SER A 21 -22.94 -0.95 -13.73
C SER A 21 -22.79 -2.47 -13.76
N ASN A 22 -23.44 -3.12 -14.73
CA ASN A 22 -23.23 -4.53 -15.02
C ASN A 22 -22.15 -4.75 -16.10
N ALA A 23 -21.69 -3.70 -16.78
CA ALA A 23 -20.65 -3.77 -17.81
C ALA A 23 -19.32 -4.25 -17.21
N THR A 24 -18.55 -5.04 -17.97
CA THR A 24 -17.23 -5.53 -17.54
C THR A 24 -16.21 -4.39 -17.48
N LEU A 25 -15.11 -4.56 -16.75
CA LEU A 25 -14.05 -3.55 -16.74
C LEU A 25 -13.43 -3.37 -18.12
N VAL A 26 -13.20 -4.46 -18.88
CA VAL A 26 -12.70 -4.40 -20.26
C VAL A 26 -13.56 -3.50 -21.14
N GLU A 27 -14.89 -3.60 -21.04
CA GLU A 27 -15.82 -2.78 -21.83
C GLU A 27 -15.92 -1.33 -21.33
N SER A 28 -15.48 -1.08 -20.09
CA SER A 28 -15.68 0.19 -19.40
C SER A 28 -14.45 1.10 -19.44
N VAL A 29 -13.25 0.56 -19.70
CA VAL A 29 -12.03 1.36 -19.84
C VAL A 29 -11.96 2.00 -21.24
N PRO A 30 -11.26 3.15 -21.39
CA PRO A 30 -11.09 3.77 -22.70
C PRO A 30 -10.28 2.89 -23.66
N ASP A 31 -10.76 2.68 -24.89
CA ASP A 31 -10.10 1.84 -25.91
C ASP A 31 -8.66 2.29 -26.24
N ASN A 32 -8.42 3.62 -26.26
CA ASN A 32 -7.13 4.23 -26.57
C ASN A 32 -6.70 5.15 -25.44
N PHE A 33 -6.41 4.58 -24.27
CA PHE A 33 -5.98 5.35 -23.12
C PHE A 33 -4.52 5.80 -23.28
N ASP A 34 -4.31 7.09 -23.51
CA ASP A 34 -2.95 7.67 -23.50
C ASP A 34 -2.61 8.19 -22.09
N ILE A 35 -1.69 7.50 -21.40
CA ILE A 35 -1.15 7.96 -20.12
C ILE A 35 -0.56 9.37 -20.24
N ASN A 36 0.14 9.69 -21.34
CA ASN A 36 0.83 10.99 -21.44
C ASN A 36 -0.16 12.15 -21.49
N SER A 37 -1.36 11.93 -22.05
CA SER A 37 -2.43 12.94 -22.08
C SER A 37 -2.94 13.37 -20.70
N VAL A 38 -2.67 12.60 -19.64
CA VAL A 38 -3.14 12.89 -18.27
C VAL A 38 -2.07 13.49 -17.38
N LEU A 39 -0.84 13.64 -17.89
CA LEU A 39 0.31 14.11 -17.12
C LEU A 39 0.68 15.52 -17.53
N ASP A 40 0.87 16.38 -16.54
CA ASP A 40 1.53 17.66 -16.71
C ASP A 40 3.03 17.47 -16.49
N LEU A 41 3.79 17.43 -17.59
CA LEU A 41 5.24 17.11 -17.60
C LEU A 41 6.10 18.25 -18.16
N GLU A 42 5.56 19.44 -18.37
CA GLU A 42 6.25 20.54 -19.08
C GLU A 42 7.61 20.92 -18.44
N PHE A 43 7.76 20.71 -17.13
CA PHE A 43 9.00 20.93 -16.37
C PHE A 43 9.48 19.68 -15.62
N SER A 44 9.01 18.50 -16.03
CA SER A 44 9.37 17.24 -15.40
C SER A 44 10.72 16.72 -15.90
N ASN A 45 11.50 16.13 -15.00
CA ASN A 45 12.74 15.41 -15.35
C ASN A 45 12.50 13.92 -15.64
N PHE A 46 11.24 13.48 -15.77
CA PHE A 46 10.90 12.11 -16.14
C PHE A 46 9.86 12.04 -17.25
N ALA A 47 9.86 10.95 -18.00
CA ALA A 47 8.88 10.62 -19.03
C ALA A 47 8.38 9.19 -18.88
N VAL A 48 7.14 8.92 -19.31
CA VAL A 48 6.61 7.55 -19.40
C VAL A 48 7.17 6.87 -20.65
N LYS A 49 7.65 5.63 -20.52
CA LYS A 49 8.17 4.86 -21.65
C LYS A 49 7.04 4.16 -22.40
N GLY A 50 7.05 4.32 -23.73
CA GLY A 50 6.12 3.64 -24.63
C GLY A 50 4.68 4.11 -24.46
N SER A 51 3.75 3.22 -24.84
CA SER A 51 2.30 3.46 -24.79
C SER A 51 1.62 2.31 -24.01
N PRO A 52 1.78 2.28 -22.69
CA PRO A 52 1.18 1.26 -21.84
C PRO A 52 -0.35 1.31 -21.93
N ASN A 53 -0.98 0.14 -21.91
CA ASN A 53 -2.43 -0.02 -22.01
C ASN A 53 -2.93 -1.04 -20.99
N PHE A 54 -4.24 -1.00 -20.69
CA PHE A 54 -4.86 -1.99 -19.82
C PHE A 54 -4.90 -3.35 -20.52
N ILE A 55 -4.49 -4.39 -19.79
CA ILE A 55 -4.58 -5.78 -20.23
C ILE A 55 -5.38 -6.61 -19.22
N PRO A 56 -6.24 -7.55 -19.65
CA PRO A 56 -6.87 -8.51 -18.76
C PRO A 56 -5.84 -9.40 -18.07
N VAL A 57 -5.97 -9.59 -16.76
CA VAL A 57 -5.14 -10.53 -15.97
C VAL A 57 -5.79 -11.91 -16.04
N ASP A 58 -5.02 -12.92 -16.42
CA ASP A 58 -5.48 -14.31 -16.56
C ASP A 58 -6.76 -14.49 -17.42
N GLY A 59 -7.02 -13.55 -18.34
CA GLY A 59 -8.21 -13.54 -19.19
C GLY A 59 -9.51 -13.11 -18.49
N ASP A 60 -9.45 -12.61 -17.26
CA ASP A 60 -10.63 -12.12 -16.53
C ASP A 60 -10.99 -10.71 -16.98
N ALA A 61 -12.20 -10.54 -17.53
CA ALA A 61 -12.70 -9.27 -18.06
C ALA A 61 -12.98 -8.21 -16.97
N ASP A 62 -13.02 -8.63 -15.70
CA ASP A 62 -13.21 -7.78 -14.53
C ASP A 62 -11.94 -7.64 -13.68
N HIS A 63 -10.78 -8.00 -14.26
CA HIS A 63 -9.47 -7.83 -13.67
C HIS A 63 -8.49 -7.29 -14.72
N LEU A 64 -8.21 -5.99 -14.66
CA LEU A 64 -7.32 -5.30 -15.59
C LEU A 64 -6.05 -4.84 -14.90
N LEU A 65 -4.94 -4.85 -15.64
CA LEU A 65 -3.65 -4.34 -15.20
C LEU A 65 -3.09 -3.38 -16.25
N LEU A 66 -2.64 -2.21 -15.80
CA LEU A 66 -1.84 -1.26 -16.56
C LEU A 66 -0.45 -1.19 -15.92
N GLU A 67 0.52 -1.90 -16.49
CA GLU A 67 1.93 -1.75 -16.11
C GLU A 67 2.58 -0.65 -16.96
N PHE A 68 3.37 0.22 -16.32
CA PHE A 68 4.10 1.29 -16.99
C PHE A 68 5.49 1.46 -16.38
N GLU A 69 6.40 2.02 -17.17
CA GLU A 69 7.73 2.39 -16.74
C GLU A 69 7.95 3.88 -16.97
N ILE A 70 8.65 4.53 -16.05
CA ILE A 70 9.13 5.90 -16.26
C ILE A 70 10.65 5.91 -16.37
N GLU A 71 11.16 6.83 -17.17
CA GLU A 71 12.57 7.13 -17.30
C GLU A 71 12.84 8.50 -16.67
N ARG A 72 13.67 8.53 -15.63
CA ARG A 72 14.08 9.77 -14.96
C ARG A 72 15.50 10.15 -15.37
N ASN A 73 15.67 11.40 -15.78
CA ASN A 73 16.95 12.00 -16.06
C ASN A 73 17.51 12.68 -14.80
N ASP A 74 18.70 12.26 -14.42
CA ASP A 74 19.50 12.83 -13.34
C ASP A 74 20.60 13.71 -13.97
N TYR A 75 20.30 15.00 -14.12
CA TYR A 75 21.19 15.98 -14.76
C TYR A 75 22.51 16.22 -13.98
N SER A 76 22.64 15.67 -12.78
CA SER A 76 23.87 15.76 -11.96
C SER A 76 24.89 14.65 -12.25
N LYS A 77 24.55 13.66 -13.07
CA LYS A 77 25.40 12.49 -13.37
C LYS A 77 25.95 12.52 -14.80
N ASN A 78 27.11 11.88 -15.00
CA ASN A 78 27.68 11.66 -16.32
C ASN A 78 26.67 10.93 -17.23
N TRP A 79 26.65 11.28 -18.52
CA TRP A 79 25.64 10.88 -19.51
C TRP A 79 25.30 9.37 -19.50
N ALA A 80 26.29 8.49 -19.32
CA ALA A 80 26.12 7.03 -19.32
C ALA A 80 25.44 6.46 -18.05
N SER A 81 25.24 7.28 -17.02
CA SER A 81 24.67 6.92 -15.71
C SER A 81 23.48 7.81 -15.30
N ALA A 82 23.00 8.65 -16.23
CA ALA A 82 22.02 9.69 -15.97
C ALA A 82 20.56 9.22 -16.02
N GLN A 83 20.29 8.01 -16.53
CA GLN A 83 18.92 7.52 -16.72
C GLN A 83 18.61 6.37 -15.76
N ASN A 84 17.55 6.53 -14.97
CA ASN A 84 17.02 5.48 -14.11
C ASN A 84 15.60 5.14 -14.54
N THR A 85 15.29 3.85 -14.58
CA THR A 85 13.95 3.36 -14.90
C THR A 85 13.25 2.89 -13.64
N PHE A 86 12.01 3.34 -13.43
CA PHE A 86 11.17 2.94 -12.30
C PHE A 86 9.86 2.36 -12.82
N LYS A 87 9.34 1.36 -12.12
CA LYS A 87 8.14 0.63 -12.54
C LYS A 87 6.95 1.05 -11.68
N GLY A 88 5.80 1.16 -12.31
CA GLY A 88 4.53 1.38 -11.63
C GLY A 88 3.43 0.55 -12.29
N SER A 89 2.34 0.37 -11.56
CA SER A 89 1.14 -0.20 -12.13
C SER A 89 -0.13 0.32 -11.47
N LEU A 90 -1.22 0.26 -12.23
CA LEU A 90 -2.58 0.40 -11.73
C LEU A 90 -3.35 -0.86 -12.10
N GLU A 91 -3.83 -1.57 -11.09
CA GLU A 91 -4.69 -2.74 -11.26
C GLU A 91 -6.13 -2.37 -10.88
N LEU A 92 -7.09 -2.76 -11.73
CA LEU A 92 -8.51 -2.59 -11.52
C LEU A 92 -9.14 -3.97 -11.36
N LYS A 93 -9.85 -4.21 -10.27
CA LYS A 93 -10.47 -5.52 -10.01
C LYS A 93 -11.86 -5.32 -9.43
N LYS A 94 -12.91 -5.86 -10.06
CA LYS A 94 -14.22 -5.89 -9.41
C LYS A 94 -14.23 -6.83 -8.23
N VAL A 95 -14.86 -6.41 -7.15
CA VAL A 95 -15.08 -7.26 -5.99
C VAL A 95 -16.29 -8.15 -6.29
N ARG A 96 -16.11 -9.47 -6.43
CA ARG A 96 -17.18 -10.39 -6.89
C ARG A 96 -18.47 -10.38 -6.05
N GLN A 97 -18.40 -9.93 -4.79
CA GLN A 97 -19.55 -9.82 -3.89
C GLN A 97 -19.89 -8.37 -3.50
N GLY A 98 -19.11 -7.40 -4.00
CA GLY A 98 -19.28 -5.98 -3.71
C GLY A 98 -19.63 -5.23 -5.00
N ASN A 99 -20.58 -4.30 -4.91
CA ASN A 99 -20.81 -3.32 -5.98
C ASN A 99 -19.69 -2.28 -5.94
N GLU A 100 -18.42 -2.72 -6.01
CA GLU A 100 -17.22 -1.90 -5.90
C GLU A 100 -16.13 -2.40 -6.85
N VAL A 101 -15.33 -1.46 -7.36
CA VAL A 101 -14.07 -1.71 -8.05
C VAL A 101 -12.94 -1.36 -7.10
N LYS A 102 -11.99 -2.28 -6.98
CA LYS A 102 -10.72 -2.08 -6.28
C LYS A 102 -9.70 -1.53 -7.26
N LEU A 103 -8.99 -0.49 -6.84
CA LEU A 103 -7.87 0.12 -7.55
C LEU A 103 -6.60 -0.11 -6.70
N VAL A 104 -5.68 -0.92 -7.21
CA VAL A 104 -4.42 -1.23 -6.54
C VAL A 104 -3.29 -0.48 -7.25
N VAL A 105 -2.70 0.48 -6.56
CA VAL A 105 -1.59 1.29 -7.06
C VAL A 105 -0.28 0.67 -6.57
N THR A 106 0.55 0.20 -7.51
CA THR A 106 1.91 -0.24 -7.20
C THR A 106 2.91 0.78 -7.72
N HIS A 107 3.86 1.18 -6.88
CA HIS A 107 4.88 2.16 -7.26
C HIS A 107 6.24 1.83 -6.63
N THR A 108 7.32 2.19 -7.33
CA THR A 108 8.70 2.06 -6.81
C THR A 108 9.36 3.41 -6.51
N ALA A 109 8.80 4.50 -7.05
CA ALA A 109 9.25 5.89 -6.84
C ALA A 109 8.07 6.85 -6.69
N ASN A 110 8.32 8.07 -6.19
CA ASN A 110 7.28 9.10 -6.02
C ASN A 110 6.65 9.49 -7.36
N GLU A 111 7.46 9.55 -8.41
CA GLU A 111 7.04 9.87 -9.78
C GLU A 111 6.11 8.77 -10.32
N THR A 112 6.41 7.49 -10.06
CA THR A 112 5.49 6.39 -10.42
C THR A 112 4.18 6.44 -9.61
N LYS A 113 4.21 6.85 -8.33
CA LYS A 113 3.01 7.08 -7.51
C LYS A 113 2.15 8.21 -8.10
N TYR A 114 2.79 9.30 -8.53
CA TYR A 114 2.13 10.43 -9.17
C TYR A 114 1.44 10.02 -10.47
N VAL A 115 2.15 9.30 -11.36
CA VAL A 115 1.58 8.82 -12.63
C VAL A 115 0.38 7.91 -12.38
N ALA A 116 0.51 6.90 -11.53
CA ALA A 116 -0.59 5.99 -11.21
C ALA A 116 -1.81 6.73 -10.60
N SER A 117 -1.56 7.73 -9.74
CA SER A 117 -2.65 8.53 -9.15
C SER A 117 -3.39 9.36 -10.20
N LYS A 118 -2.67 9.98 -11.15
CA LYS A 118 -3.29 10.75 -12.25
C LYS A 118 -4.11 9.85 -13.17
N VAL A 119 -3.59 8.67 -13.48
CA VAL A 119 -4.32 7.67 -14.26
C VAL A 119 -5.58 7.21 -13.52
N SER A 120 -5.47 6.87 -12.24
CA SER A 120 -6.61 6.48 -11.38
C SER A 120 -7.72 7.53 -11.41
N CYS A 121 -7.38 8.80 -11.18
CA CYS A 121 -8.33 9.92 -11.25
C CYS A 121 -8.99 10.04 -12.64
N ARG A 122 -8.22 9.90 -13.73
CA ARG A 122 -8.76 9.99 -15.09
C ARG A 122 -9.73 8.85 -15.40
N ILE A 123 -9.38 7.62 -14.99
CA ILE A 123 -10.20 6.43 -15.21
C ILE A 123 -11.50 6.51 -14.40
N VAL A 124 -11.44 6.91 -13.14
CA VAL A 124 -12.65 7.12 -12.33
C VAL A 124 -13.54 8.20 -12.94
N ARG A 125 -12.97 9.31 -13.43
CA ARG A 125 -13.74 10.32 -14.16
C ARG A 125 -14.41 9.74 -15.39
N HIS A 126 -13.70 8.93 -16.18
CA HIS A 126 -14.28 8.24 -17.33
C HIS A 126 -15.45 7.33 -16.93
N PHE A 127 -15.30 6.55 -15.86
CA PHE A 127 -16.39 5.71 -15.35
C PHE A 127 -17.60 6.53 -14.89
N LYS A 128 -17.40 7.71 -14.29
CA LYS A 128 -18.48 8.64 -13.94
C LYS A 128 -19.17 9.19 -15.20
N ASP A 129 -18.40 9.62 -16.21
CA ASP A 129 -18.93 10.14 -17.47
C ASP A 129 -19.78 9.08 -18.20
N LYS A 130 -19.37 7.81 -18.13
CA LYS A 130 -20.09 6.64 -18.66
C LYS A 130 -21.21 6.12 -17.75
N LYS A 131 -21.44 6.74 -16.59
CA LYS A 131 -22.43 6.34 -15.57
C LYS A 131 -22.21 4.94 -15.00
N HIS A 132 -20.98 4.42 -15.07
CA HIS A 132 -20.61 3.19 -14.38
C HIS A 132 -20.35 3.38 -12.90
N VAL A 133 -20.01 4.61 -12.51
CA VAL A 133 -19.84 5.07 -11.13
C VAL A 133 -20.79 6.26 -10.92
N GLY A 134 -21.42 6.37 -9.75
CA GLY A 134 -22.29 7.50 -9.44
C GLY A 134 -21.52 8.83 -9.40
N ALA A 135 -22.16 9.92 -9.80
CA ALA A 135 -21.50 11.24 -9.84
C ALA A 135 -20.94 11.67 -8.46
N ALA A 136 -21.69 11.36 -7.40
CA ALA A 136 -21.34 11.64 -6.00
C ALA A 136 -20.49 10.55 -5.33
N ASP A 137 -20.28 9.39 -5.97
CA ASP A 137 -19.44 8.35 -5.40
C ASP A 137 -17.96 8.78 -5.48
N GLU A 138 -17.23 8.68 -4.37
CA GLU A 138 -15.82 9.05 -4.30
C GLU A 138 -14.93 7.82 -4.10
N ILE A 139 -13.65 7.98 -4.44
CA ILE A 139 -12.64 6.96 -4.16
C ILE A 139 -12.44 6.91 -2.66
N LYS A 140 -12.66 5.74 -2.06
CA LYS A 140 -12.36 5.46 -0.67
C LYS A 140 -10.94 4.95 -0.54
N ARG A 141 -10.26 5.42 0.50
CA ARG A 141 -8.87 5.08 0.86
C ARG A 141 -8.85 4.66 2.32
N ILE A 142 -7.92 3.79 2.69
CA ILE A 142 -7.65 3.52 4.09
C ILE A 142 -6.66 4.59 4.57
N GLU A 143 -7.18 5.65 5.17
CA GLU A 143 -6.40 6.80 5.64
C GLU A 143 -6.20 6.76 7.15
N PHE A 144 -5.10 7.35 7.62
CA PHE A 144 -4.76 7.42 9.04
C PHE A 144 -5.89 8.02 9.89
N GLY A 145 -6.49 9.12 9.41
CA GLY A 145 -7.53 9.88 10.09
C GLY A 145 -8.89 9.18 10.19
N LEU A 146 -9.10 8.07 9.48
CA LEU A 146 -10.34 7.30 9.60
C LEU A 146 -10.43 6.57 10.94
N PHE A 147 -9.31 6.34 11.62
CA PHE A 147 -9.24 5.56 12.85
C PHE A 147 -9.05 6.43 14.10
N THR A 148 -9.73 6.05 15.19
CA THR A 148 -9.29 6.44 16.53
C THR A 148 -7.95 5.79 16.87
N ASN A 149 -7.21 6.32 17.85
CA ASN A 149 -5.92 5.74 18.25
C ASN A 149 -6.03 4.25 18.63
N PRO A 150 -7.00 3.81 19.47
CA PRO A 150 -7.21 2.38 19.74
C PRO A 150 -7.68 1.60 18.52
N GLY A 151 -8.56 2.17 17.69
CA GLY A 151 -9.02 1.54 16.45
C GLY A 151 -7.86 1.25 15.49
N ARG A 152 -6.91 2.18 15.37
CA ARG A 152 -5.72 2.03 14.53
C ARG A 152 -4.79 0.94 15.04
N ILE A 153 -4.58 0.86 16.36
CA ILE A 153 -3.80 -0.24 16.95
C ILE A 153 -4.47 -1.57 16.69
N ASN A 154 -5.78 -1.69 16.90
CA ASN A 154 -6.54 -2.90 16.60
C ASN A 154 -6.45 -3.29 15.12
N TYR A 155 -6.44 -2.31 14.21
CA TYR A 155 -6.26 -2.54 12.78
C TYR A 155 -4.87 -3.11 12.47
N PHE A 156 -3.79 -2.54 13.01
CA PHE A 156 -2.45 -3.13 12.88
C PHE A 156 -2.36 -4.53 13.52
N LEU A 157 -3.04 -4.77 14.65
CA LEU A 157 -3.10 -6.09 15.28
C LEU A 157 -3.82 -7.12 14.41
N ALA A 158 -4.91 -6.73 13.73
CA ALA A 158 -5.63 -7.56 12.78
C ALA A 158 -4.76 -7.99 11.59
N LEU A 159 -3.89 -7.07 11.12
CA LEU A 159 -2.95 -7.36 10.03
C LEU A 159 -1.71 -8.12 10.48
N THR A 160 -1.46 -8.24 11.78
CA THR A 160 -0.28 -8.89 12.35
C THR A 160 -0.66 -10.12 13.17
N GLN A 161 -0.88 -9.97 14.47
CA GLN A 161 -1.10 -11.08 15.41
C GLN A 161 -2.35 -11.90 15.09
N ASN A 162 -3.39 -11.28 14.53
CA ASN A 162 -4.66 -11.94 14.23
C ASN A 162 -4.85 -12.16 12.72
N VAL A 163 -3.76 -12.24 11.96
CA VAL A 163 -3.83 -12.49 10.52
C VAL A 163 -4.48 -13.83 10.24
N SER A 164 -5.54 -13.84 9.42
CA SER A 164 -6.21 -15.05 8.96
C SER A 164 -5.85 -15.30 7.51
N SER A 165 -4.73 -15.98 7.27
CA SER A 165 -4.21 -16.28 5.93
C SER A 165 -3.76 -17.74 5.86
N SER A 166 -4.03 -18.41 4.73
CA SER A 166 -3.43 -19.72 4.44
C SER A 166 -1.99 -19.61 3.95
N LEU A 167 -1.57 -18.43 3.49
CA LEU A 167 -0.23 -18.16 2.98
C LEU A 167 0.72 -17.69 4.09
N LEU A 168 0.23 -16.86 5.01
CA LEU A 168 1.04 -16.12 5.97
C LEU A 168 0.72 -16.51 7.41
N THR A 169 1.76 -16.76 8.20
CA THR A 169 1.67 -16.93 9.65
C THR A 169 2.55 -15.88 10.33
N PHE A 170 1.95 -15.06 11.19
CA PHE A 170 2.70 -14.06 11.96
C PHE A 170 3.77 -14.72 12.85
N ASP A 171 4.96 -14.13 12.85
CA ASP A 171 6.10 -14.59 13.66
C ASP A 171 6.47 -13.53 14.72
N ASP A 172 6.69 -12.27 14.32
CA ASP A 172 7.07 -11.22 15.27
C ASP A 172 6.85 -9.79 14.75
N LEU A 173 6.78 -8.83 15.66
CA LEU A 173 6.96 -7.40 15.37
C LEU A 173 8.44 -7.07 15.53
N VAL A 174 9.10 -6.74 14.42
CA VAL A 174 10.51 -6.38 14.34
C VAL A 174 10.73 -4.91 14.69
N ASP A 175 9.79 -4.06 14.29
CA ASP A 175 9.85 -2.62 14.48
C ASP A 175 8.44 -2.05 14.66
N VAL A 176 8.31 -1.02 15.50
CA VAL A 176 7.10 -0.21 15.62
C VAL A 176 7.49 1.27 15.74
N GLU A 177 6.79 2.13 15.00
CA GLU A 177 6.96 3.58 15.07
C GLU A 177 5.65 4.24 15.49
N PHE A 178 5.73 5.11 16.50
CA PHE A 178 4.59 5.82 17.04
C PHE A 178 5.00 7.18 17.63
N SER A 179 4.03 8.07 17.77
CA SER A 179 4.20 9.35 18.47
C SER A 179 3.20 9.48 19.62
N PRO A 180 3.50 10.22 20.69
CA PRO A 180 2.50 10.52 21.71
C PRO A 180 1.33 11.32 21.12
N GLU A 181 0.15 11.16 21.74
CA GLU A 181 -0.97 12.06 21.55
C GLU A 181 -0.65 13.41 22.19
N SER A 182 -0.82 14.51 21.46
CA SER A 182 -0.43 15.85 21.90
C SER A 182 -1.60 16.65 22.51
N THR A 183 -2.83 16.16 22.36
CA THR A 183 -4.04 16.87 22.81
C THR A 183 -4.41 16.62 24.28
N SER A 184 -3.86 15.58 24.91
CA SER A 184 -4.21 15.17 26.27
C SER A 184 -2.97 14.97 27.15
N ALA A 185 -3.13 15.19 28.45
CA ALA A 185 -2.08 14.86 29.42
C ALA A 185 -1.80 13.36 29.39
N LEU A 186 -0.52 12.99 29.28
CA LEU A 186 -0.12 11.58 29.23
C LEU A 186 -0.16 10.96 30.64
N PRO A 187 -0.61 9.70 30.78
CA PRO A 187 -0.62 9.01 32.07
C PRO A 187 0.81 8.75 32.56
N GLU A 188 0.98 8.60 33.88
CA GLU A 188 2.31 8.56 34.55
C GLU A 188 3.27 7.53 33.92
N LYS A 189 2.76 6.38 33.49
CA LYS A 189 3.53 5.32 32.80
C LYS A 189 4.30 5.82 31.56
N ILE A 190 3.76 6.81 30.85
CA ILE A 190 4.31 7.33 29.58
C ILE A 190 4.50 8.85 29.58
N LYS A 191 4.32 9.50 30.72
CA LYS A 191 4.48 10.95 30.91
C LYS A 191 5.86 11.47 30.58
N TRP A 192 6.88 10.61 30.66
CA TRP A 192 8.24 10.95 30.24
C TRP A 192 8.35 11.33 28.75
N MET A 193 7.37 10.95 27.92
CA MET A 193 7.31 11.33 26.50
C MET A 193 6.71 12.72 26.28
N GLU A 194 5.95 13.23 27.25
CA GLU A 194 5.16 14.46 27.12
C GLU A 194 6.07 15.65 26.80
N LYS A 195 5.82 16.31 25.67
CA LYS A 195 6.58 17.48 25.16
C LYS A 195 8.09 17.24 24.97
N ARG A 196 8.55 15.99 25.06
CA ARG A 196 9.98 15.62 24.91
C ARG A 196 10.23 14.72 23.71
N ILE A 197 9.23 13.93 23.33
CA ILE A 197 9.32 12.96 22.25
C ILE A 197 8.29 13.33 21.20
N GLU A 198 8.77 13.61 19.98
CA GLU A 198 7.90 13.82 18.82
C GLU A 198 7.57 12.48 18.15
N ASP A 199 8.58 11.61 18.02
CA ASP A 199 8.45 10.27 17.44
C ASP A 199 9.33 9.27 18.20
N LEU A 200 8.82 8.05 18.37
CA LEU A 200 9.55 6.93 18.94
C LEU A 200 9.56 5.76 17.97
N LYS A 201 10.75 5.18 17.82
CA LYS A 201 10.98 3.96 17.07
C LYS A 201 11.52 2.89 17.99
N LEU A 202 10.78 1.79 18.14
CA LEU A 202 11.22 0.64 18.90
C LEU A 202 11.62 -0.47 17.92
N ASN A 203 12.87 -0.92 18.01
CA ASN A 203 13.37 -2.06 17.24
C ASN A 203 13.80 -3.17 18.21
N GLY A 204 13.42 -4.41 17.93
CA GLY A 204 13.74 -5.52 18.82
C GLY A 204 13.06 -6.82 18.45
N LYS A 205 12.96 -7.71 19.45
CA LYS A 205 12.27 -9.00 19.35
C LYS A 205 11.11 -9.02 20.31
N GLY A 206 9.99 -9.61 19.90
CA GLY A 206 8.82 -9.72 20.75
C GLY A 206 8.15 -8.37 21.06
N LEU A 207 8.25 -7.38 20.17
CA LEU A 207 7.70 -6.03 20.42
C LEU A 207 6.18 -6.04 20.63
N HIS A 208 5.51 -7.05 20.08
CA HIS A 208 4.09 -7.34 20.30
C HIS A 208 3.73 -7.64 21.77
N ASN A 209 4.73 -7.91 22.63
CA ASN A 209 4.56 -8.11 24.07
C ASN A 209 4.79 -6.84 24.91
N THR A 210 5.17 -5.73 24.28
CA THR A 210 5.41 -4.47 25.00
C THR A 210 4.10 -3.85 25.47
N PHE A 211 4.19 -3.01 26.51
CA PHE A 211 3.02 -2.37 27.09
C PHE A 211 2.33 -1.41 26.10
N PHE A 212 3.04 -0.81 25.14
CA PHE A 212 2.44 0.02 24.10
C PHE A 212 1.46 -0.74 23.20
N VAL A 213 1.68 -2.05 23.03
CA VAL A 213 0.83 -2.91 22.20
C VAL A 213 -0.23 -3.61 23.05
N LYS A 214 0.12 -4.08 24.26
CA LYS A 214 -0.79 -4.88 25.10
C LYS A 214 -1.70 -4.06 26.02
N ASP A 215 -1.24 -2.92 26.52
CA ASP A 215 -1.97 -2.12 27.50
C ASP A 215 -2.97 -1.21 26.80
N LYS A 216 -4.24 -1.66 26.76
CA LYS A 216 -5.33 -0.93 26.09
C LYS A 216 -5.56 0.46 26.66
N ASP A 217 -5.24 0.68 27.94
CA ASP A 217 -5.42 1.98 28.59
C ASP A 217 -4.47 3.04 28.01
N LEU A 218 -3.37 2.61 27.38
CA LEU A 218 -2.41 3.51 26.74
C LEU A 218 -2.73 3.79 25.28
N HIS A 219 -3.57 2.97 24.64
CA HIS A 219 -3.84 3.06 23.21
C HIS A 219 -4.43 4.40 22.78
N THR A 220 -5.22 5.05 23.64
CA THR A 220 -5.77 6.39 23.36
C THR A 220 -4.69 7.47 23.28
N PHE A 221 -3.53 7.25 23.90
CA PHE A 221 -2.47 8.25 24.07
C PHE A 221 -1.30 8.10 23.10
N VAL A 222 -1.39 7.18 22.14
CA VAL A 222 -0.33 6.93 21.16
C VAL A 222 -0.87 6.85 19.73
N HIS A 223 -0.18 7.56 18.84
CA HIS A 223 -0.37 7.48 17.42
C HIS A 223 0.54 6.39 16.83
N LEU A 224 0.10 5.13 16.84
CA LEU A 224 0.80 4.09 16.07
C LEU A 224 0.58 4.35 14.58
N TYR A 225 1.67 4.51 13.81
CA TYR A 225 1.58 4.82 12.38
C TYR A 225 2.40 3.89 11.49
N HIS A 226 3.31 3.10 12.03
CA HIS A 226 4.08 2.12 11.24
C HIS A 226 4.43 0.89 12.07
N VAL A 227 4.36 -0.28 11.42
CA VAL A 227 4.84 -1.55 11.95
C VAL A 227 5.66 -2.29 10.90
N LEU A 228 6.72 -2.96 11.36
CA LEU A 228 7.48 -3.92 10.60
C LEU A 228 7.22 -5.31 11.20
N ALA A 229 6.50 -6.15 10.47
CA ALA A 229 6.08 -7.45 10.92
C ALA A 229 6.76 -8.55 10.10
N ARG A 230 7.22 -9.60 10.79
CA ARG A 230 7.80 -10.78 10.18
C ARG A 230 6.75 -11.88 10.14
N TYR A 231 6.67 -12.53 9.00
CA TYR A 231 5.77 -13.65 8.74
C TYR A 231 6.57 -14.83 8.21
N LYS A 232 6.15 -16.02 8.60
CA LYS A 232 6.45 -17.24 7.86
C LYS A 232 5.45 -17.34 6.72
N PHE A 233 5.91 -17.78 5.56
CA PHE A 233 5.03 -18.07 4.43
C PHE A 233 5.15 -19.53 4.00
N ASP A 234 4.05 -20.10 3.50
CA ASP A 234 4.00 -21.35 2.77
C ASP A 234 3.19 -21.15 1.49
N PHE A 235 3.88 -21.20 0.35
CA PHE A 235 3.23 -21.15 -0.95
C PHE A 235 3.50 -22.42 -1.74
N LYS A 236 2.50 -23.31 -1.80
CA LYS A 236 2.57 -24.58 -2.55
C LYS A 236 3.78 -25.43 -2.13
N GLY A 237 4.09 -25.47 -0.83
CA GLY A 237 5.22 -26.20 -0.25
C GLY A 237 6.55 -25.46 -0.32
N LEU A 238 6.60 -24.25 -0.86
CA LEU A 238 7.75 -23.36 -0.75
C LEU A 238 7.63 -22.50 0.51
N THR A 239 8.49 -22.79 1.48
CA THR A 239 8.49 -22.13 2.79
C THR A 239 9.59 -21.08 2.92
N GLY A 240 9.35 -20.10 3.78
CA GLY A 240 10.31 -19.04 4.03
C GLY A 240 9.81 -17.99 5.01
N ASN A 241 10.54 -16.89 5.11
CA ASN A 241 10.19 -15.74 5.92
C ASN A 241 10.11 -14.49 5.07
N SER A 242 9.15 -13.62 5.38
CA SER A 242 9.04 -12.30 4.80
C SER A 242 8.92 -11.25 5.90
N VAL A 243 9.56 -10.11 5.69
CA VAL A 243 9.38 -8.93 6.54
C VAL A 243 8.58 -7.90 5.76
N VAL A 244 7.41 -7.57 6.28
CA VAL A 244 6.41 -6.71 5.66
C VAL A 244 6.33 -5.43 6.47
N SER A 245 6.41 -4.30 5.77
CA SER A 245 6.27 -2.97 6.33
C SER A 245 4.87 -2.46 5.99
N ILE A 246 4.13 -2.07 7.02
CA ILE A 246 2.74 -1.64 6.95
C ILE A 246 2.67 -0.30 7.69
N GLY A 247 2.19 0.76 7.05
CA GLY A 247 2.05 2.03 7.75
C GLY A 247 1.50 3.18 6.93
N PHE A 248 1.45 4.34 7.56
CA PHE A 248 0.98 5.61 7.04
C PHE A 248 2.18 6.56 6.87
N PRO A 249 2.89 6.49 5.74
CA PRO A 249 4.21 7.12 5.60
C PRO A 249 4.17 8.65 5.63
N GLU A 250 3.11 9.27 5.09
CA GLU A 250 2.94 10.73 5.17
C GLU A 250 2.61 11.19 6.60
N PHE A 251 1.89 10.39 7.38
CA PHE A 251 1.67 10.71 8.80
C PHE A 251 2.99 10.72 9.57
N GLY A 252 3.83 9.70 9.38
CA GLY A 252 5.15 9.63 10.03
C GLY A 252 6.09 10.79 9.65
N ARG A 253 5.89 11.43 8.49
CA ARG A 253 6.75 12.54 8.01
C ARG A 253 6.23 13.92 8.36
N SER A 254 4.91 14.12 8.26
CA SER A 254 4.31 15.46 8.33
C SER A 254 2.99 15.49 9.12
N LYS A 255 2.67 14.41 9.85
CA LYS A 255 1.44 14.26 10.64
C LYS A 255 0.16 14.48 9.82
N GLU A 256 0.20 14.13 8.53
CA GLU A 256 -0.92 14.25 7.60
C GLU A 256 -2.01 13.22 7.90
N PRO A 257 -3.22 13.62 8.35
CA PRO A 257 -4.30 12.68 8.63
C PRO A 257 -4.80 11.94 7.38
N ALA A 258 -4.69 12.54 6.19
CA ALA A 258 -5.05 11.90 4.92
C ALA A 258 -3.96 10.93 4.40
N SER A 259 -2.94 10.60 5.19
CA SER A 259 -1.92 9.63 4.81
C SER A 259 -2.57 8.28 4.51
N GLU A 260 -2.34 7.77 3.31
CA GLU A 260 -2.87 6.48 2.85
C GLU A 260 -2.03 5.33 3.40
N LEU A 261 -2.68 4.23 3.75
CA LEU A 261 -2.01 3.00 4.13
C LEU A 261 -1.16 2.48 2.97
N GLU A 262 0.13 2.28 3.22
CA GLU A 262 1.11 1.72 2.30
C GLU A 262 1.63 0.39 2.84
N VAL A 263 1.76 -0.60 1.96
CA VAL A 263 2.40 -1.89 2.27
C VAL A 263 3.55 -2.16 1.31
N ASN A 264 4.68 -2.61 1.84
CA ASN A 264 5.79 -3.13 1.05
C ASN A 264 6.54 -4.28 1.73
N ILE A 265 7.24 -5.06 0.92
CA ILE A 265 8.08 -6.16 1.39
C ILE A 265 9.53 -5.67 1.56
N LYS A 266 10.07 -5.74 2.77
CA LYS A 266 11.46 -5.37 3.07
C LYS A 266 12.44 -6.49 2.80
N SER A 267 12.02 -7.74 3.03
CA SER A 267 12.85 -8.90 2.74
C SER A 267 12.01 -10.16 2.51
N ILE A 268 12.59 -11.07 1.75
CA ILE A 268 12.11 -12.43 1.54
C ILE A 268 13.32 -13.35 1.59
N SER A 269 13.29 -14.32 2.51
CA SER A 269 14.22 -15.44 2.57
C SER A 269 13.44 -16.74 2.38
N PHE A 270 13.99 -17.63 1.55
CA PHE A 270 13.45 -18.97 1.35
C PHE A 270 14.24 -19.95 2.22
N GLU A 271 13.58 -20.93 2.81
CA GLU A 271 14.27 -22.02 3.53
C GLU A 271 15.04 -22.91 2.55
N GLN A 272 14.50 -23.07 1.34
CA GLN A 272 15.13 -23.82 0.25
C GLN A 272 15.13 -22.96 -1.02
N ALA A 273 16.18 -23.06 -1.83
CA ALA A 273 16.28 -22.31 -3.07
C ALA A 273 15.11 -22.67 -4.02
N PRO A 274 14.27 -21.70 -4.44
CA PRO A 274 13.13 -21.98 -5.29
C PRO A 274 13.58 -22.34 -6.71
N LYS A 275 12.99 -23.39 -7.29
CA LYS A 275 13.32 -23.84 -8.65
C LYS A 275 12.65 -23.01 -9.74
N ASN A 276 11.39 -22.63 -9.55
CA ASN A 276 10.53 -22.04 -10.59
C ASN A 276 9.84 -20.74 -10.13
N LEU A 277 10.27 -20.15 -9.01
CA LEU A 277 9.69 -18.94 -8.45
C LEU A 277 10.80 -17.94 -8.12
N THR A 278 10.69 -16.75 -8.67
CA THR A 278 11.60 -15.64 -8.34
C THR A 278 11.15 -14.93 -7.06
N ARG A 279 12.08 -14.23 -6.41
CA ARG A 279 11.74 -13.33 -5.30
C ARG A 279 10.67 -12.30 -5.70
N GLY A 280 10.78 -11.73 -6.90
CA GLY A 280 9.80 -10.74 -7.40
C GLY A 280 8.40 -11.31 -7.55
N GLN A 281 8.26 -12.54 -8.04
CA GLN A 281 6.96 -13.23 -8.10
C GLN A 281 6.40 -13.50 -6.70
N MET A 282 7.22 -13.96 -5.76
CA MET A 282 6.80 -14.14 -4.37
C MET A 282 6.38 -12.81 -3.72
N THR A 283 7.11 -11.72 -3.98
CA THR A 283 6.73 -10.36 -3.54
C THR A 283 5.34 -9.99 -4.04
N LYS A 284 5.04 -10.19 -5.33
CA LYS A 284 3.71 -9.93 -5.90
C LYS A 284 2.61 -10.76 -5.21
N ILE A 285 2.87 -12.06 -4.97
CA ILE A 285 1.94 -12.96 -4.28
C ILE A 285 1.65 -12.48 -2.86
N ILE A 286 2.67 -12.18 -2.06
CA ILE A 286 2.49 -11.72 -0.67
C ILE A 286 1.77 -10.36 -0.65
N LEU A 287 2.12 -9.42 -1.54
CA LEU A 287 1.44 -8.13 -1.62
C LEU A 287 -0.04 -8.26 -2.00
N SER A 288 -0.38 -9.18 -2.91
CA SER A 288 -1.77 -9.49 -3.26
C SER A 288 -2.54 -10.06 -2.07
N GLU A 289 -1.92 -10.94 -1.27
CA GLU A 289 -2.54 -11.45 -0.04
C GLU A 289 -2.82 -10.32 0.96
N PHE A 290 -1.84 -9.42 1.18
CA PHE A 290 -2.03 -8.28 2.07
C PHE A 290 -3.09 -7.30 1.57
N ASP A 291 -3.25 -7.16 0.26
CA ASP A 291 -4.29 -6.34 -0.34
C ASP A 291 -5.70 -6.80 0.08
N GLU A 292 -5.92 -8.11 0.13
CA GLU A 292 -7.18 -8.69 0.61
C GLU A 292 -7.31 -8.59 2.13
N LEU A 293 -6.26 -8.92 2.89
CA LEU A 293 -6.25 -8.84 4.35
C LEU A 293 -6.55 -7.43 4.89
N LYS A 294 -5.99 -6.39 4.25
CA LYS A 294 -6.24 -4.99 4.61
C LYS A 294 -7.72 -4.63 4.54
N LEU A 295 -8.37 -4.96 3.43
CA LEU A 295 -9.78 -4.64 3.22
C LEU A 295 -10.67 -5.42 4.19
N LEU A 296 -10.41 -6.71 4.37
CA LEU A 296 -11.17 -7.53 5.34
C LEU A 296 -11.04 -6.99 6.77
N ALA A 297 -9.83 -6.62 7.20
CA ALA A 297 -9.60 -6.05 8.51
C ALA A 297 -10.28 -4.67 8.66
N PHE A 298 -10.28 -3.86 7.60
CA PHE A 298 -10.90 -2.55 7.59
C PHE A 298 -12.43 -2.64 7.71
N ASP A 299 -13.04 -3.53 6.92
CA ASP A 299 -14.48 -3.77 6.91
C ASP A 299 -14.97 -4.40 8.21
N ALA A 300 -14.17 -5.27 8.85
CA ALA A 300 -14.52 -5.89 10.13
C ALA A 300 -14.46 -4.92 11.31
N LEU A 301 -13.57 -3.92 11.26
CA LEU A 301 -13.36 -2.97 12.35
C LEU A 301 -14.17 -1.68 12.21
N LYS A 302 -14.93 -1.51 11.11
CA LYS A 302 -15.74 -0.32 10.72
C LYS A 302 -15.42 0.91 11.59
N PRO A 303 -14.43 1.71 11.20
CA PRO A 303 -14.06 2.89 11.98
C PRO A 303 -15.30 3.77 12.21
N GLU A 304 -15.46 4.26 13.43
CA GLU A 304 -16.69 4.90 13.96
C GLU A 304 -17.16 6.14 13.15
N HIS A 305 -16.38 6.61 12.18
CA HIS A 305 -16.68 7.77 11.31
C HIS A 305 -17.32 7.42 9.95
N LEU A 306 -17.62 6.14 9.67
CA LEU A 306 -18.27 5.70 8.42
C LEU A 306 -19.75 5.28 8.61
N ALA A 307 -20.37 5.66 9.74
CA ALA A 307 -21.80 5.49 10.02
C ALA A 307 -22.59 6.78 9.78
#